data_AF-A0AAU6UMB1-F1
#
_entry.id   AF-A0AAU6UMB1-F1
#
_cell.length_a   1.000
_cell.length_b   1.000
_cell.length_c   1.000
_cell.angle_alpha   90.00
_cell.angle_beta   90.00
_cell.angle_gamma   90.00
#
_symmetry.space_group_name_H-M   'P 1'
#
loop_
_entity.id
_entity.type
_entity.pdbx_description
1 polymer ?
#
loop_
_entity_poly.entity_id
_entity_poly.type
_entity_poly.pdbx_seq_one_letter_code
_entity_poly.pdbx_strand_id
1 'polypeptide(L)'
;MQYQIKHAFQQVLVLLILTLSCLSLPLLANEGESTNHNVAQKEISQLAGADFWRQVRQGQEGYTTSRSPEHGVLISTPGEMWFVLKEKWMSPAGAVAIFGSIVMVVMAYWLMGPIMLSQPRTGRKLKRWSRLDRALHWSMAFTFLTLAFSGLMLVYGKHFLKPYIPTDWWGMVIYSAKQYHNYVGPLFFVLLIFMLLKWWRKSLFNKVDFQWFLKLGGMAGKHKGTHPSAGFSNGGEKAIYWLLIVFGSFAAISGLILDFPIFGQTRRDMELSNLIHMFSALILICGFIFHIYIGLFGMEGALEGMVTGKVDETWAKEHHDLWYEEVKARGEIEAATSKTDEMKERHHDPRQ
;
A
#
# COMPACT_ATOMS: atom_id res chain seq x y z
N MET A 1 24.38 -11.75 35.55
CA MET A 1 23.23 -11.75 34.63
C MET A 1 23.64 -11.47 33.17
N GLN A 2 24.40 -10.41 32.87
CA GLN A 2 24.83 -10.09 31.49
C GLN A 2 25.74 -11.16 30.83
N TYR A 3 26.56 -11.86 31.61
CA TYR A 3 27.43 -12.93 31.09
C TYR A 3 26.64 -14.16 30.62
N GLN A 4 25.62 -14.57 31.37
CA GLN A 4 24.76 -15.70 31.00
C GLN A 4 23.89 -15.39 29.77
N ILE A 5 23.47 -14.14 29.59
CA ILE A 5 22.71 -13.71 28.41
C ILE A 5 23.59 -13.73 27.15
N LYS A 6 24.86 -13.29 27.25
CA LYS A 6 25.80 -13.38 26.12
C LYS A 6 26.11 -14.82 25.73
N HIS A 7 26.29 -15.70 26.71
CA HIS A 7 26.53 -17.13 26.46
C HIS A 7 25.32 -17.83 25.83
N ALA A 8 24.11 -17.53 26.30
CA ALA A 8 22.88 -18.05 25.70
C ALA A 8 22.68 -17.53 24.26
N PHE A 9 23.00 -16.26 24.00
CA PHE A 9 22.92 -15.68 22.66
C PHE A 9 23.95 -16.30 21.70
N GLN A 10 25.17 -16.55 22.16
CA GLN A 10 26.19 -17.25 21.36
C GLN A 10 25.80 -18.71 21.08
N GLN A 11 25.20 -19.42 22.04
CA GLN A 11 24.73 -20.79 21.83
C GLN A 11 23.56 -20.86 20.84
N VAL A 12 22.62 -19.92 20.92
CA VAL A 12 21.51 -19.82 19.95
C VAL A 12 22.01 -19.45 18.56
N LEU A 13 22.98 -18.53 18.45
CA LEU A 13 23.58 -18.15 17.18
C LEU A 13 24.35 -19.31 16.53
N VAL A 14 25.09 -20.09 17.32
CA VAL A 14 25.80 -21.30 16.85
C VAL A 14 24.81 -22.39 16.41
N LEU A 15 23.70 -22.58 17.14
CA LEU A 15 22.64 -23.50 16.74
C LEU A 15 21.96 -23.06 15.44
N LEU A 16 21.76 -21.74 15.25
CA LEU A 16 21.17 -21.16 14.04
C LEU A 16 22.10 -21.34 12.83
N ILE A 17 23.41 -21.16 13.02
CA ILE A 17 24.41 -21.35 11.96
C ILE A 17 24.56 -22.84 11.60
N LEU A 18 24.52 -23.75 12.58
CA LEU A 18 24.54 -25.20 12.34
C LEU A 18 23.28 -25.69 11.62
N THR A 19 22.11 -25.16 11.96
CA THR A 19 20.84 -25.50 11.28
C THR A 19 20.77 -24.93 9.87
N LEU A 20 21.27 -23.71 9.62
CA LEU A 20 21.42 -23.18 8.26
C LEU A 20 22.47 -23.95 7.43
N SER A 21 23.52 -24.48 8.06
CA SER A 21 24.55 -25.27 7.38
C SER A 21 24.02 -26.66 6.97
N CYS A 22 23.20 -27.30 7.80
CA CYS A 22 22.56 -28.58 7.47
C CYS A 22 21.50 -28.48 6.35
N LEU A 23 20.98 -27.28 6.04
CA LEU A 23 20.06 -27.03 4.93
C LEU A 23 20.76 -26.76 3.58
N SER A 24 22.10 -26.78 3.56
CA SER A 24 22.91 -26.46 2.36
C SER A 24 23.69 -27.65 1.78
N LEU A 25 23.41 -28.88 2.23
CA LEU A 25 23.93 -30.07 1.56
C LEU A 25 23.29 -30.18 0.16
N PRO A 26 24.07 -30.16 -0.93
CA PRO A 26 23.56 -30.61 -2.21
C PRO A 26 23.21 -32.08 -2.04
N LEU A 27 21.94 -32.42 -2.23
CA LEU A 27 21.55 -33.81 -2.40
C LEU A 27 22.30 -34.29 -3.65
N LEU A 28 23.36 -35.07 -3.46
CA LEU A 28 24.01 -35.80 -4.55
C LEU A 28 22.96 -36.77 -5.09
N ALA A 29 22.26 -36.33 -6.14
CA ALA A 29 21.50 -37.22 -6.98
C ALA A 29 22.51 -38.21 -7.55
N ASN A 30 22.35 -39.48 -7.17
CA ASN A 30 23.03 -40.58 -7.81
C ASN A 30 22.49 -40.65 -9.24
N GLU A 31 23.17 -40.02 -10.19
CA GLU A 31 22.96 -40.29 -11.61
C GLU A 31 23.45 -41.71 -11.88
N GLY A 32 22.56 -42.68 -11.65
CA GLY A 32 22.64 -43.96 -12.31
C GLY A 32 22.53 -43.69 -13.80
N GLU A 33 23.65 -43.77 -14.49
CA GLU A 33 23.77 -43.67 -15.94
C GLU A 33 22.92 -44.77 -16.58
N SER A 34 21.63 -44.48 -16.79
CA SER A 34 20.74 -45.28 -17.61
C SER A 34 21.11 -44.98 -19.05
N THR A 35 21.91 -45.87 -19.63
CA THR A 35 22.19 -45.91 -21.07
C THR A 35 20.89 -46.15 -21.84
N ASN A 36 20.12 -45.09 -22.05
CA ASN A 36 18.98 -45.04 -22.98
C ASN A 36 18.77 -43.62 -23.51
N HIS A 37 19.86 -42.93 -23.87
CA HIS A 37 19.81 -41.66 -24.61
C HIS A 37 19.03 -41.77 -25.95
N ASN A 38 18.81 -42.98 -26.46
CA ASN A 38 18.05 -43.21 -27.70
C ASN A 38 16.53 -43.32 -27.52
N VAL A 39 15.98 -43.45 -26.30
CA VAL A 39 14.52 -43.54 -26.11
C VAL A 39 13.92 -42.17 -25.81
N ALA A 40 14.52 -41.40 -24.90
CA ALA A 40 14.10 -40.04 -24.60
C ALA A 40 14.28 -39.09 -25.80
N GLN A 41 15.39 -39.19 -26.54
CA GLN A 41 15.62 -38.39 -27.75
C GLN A 41 14.64 -38.76 -28.87
N LYS A 42 14.22 -40.03 -28.94
CA LYS A 42 13.32 -40.55 -29.99
C LYS A 42 11.85 -40.18 -29.70
N GLU A 43 11.43 -40.17 -28.44
CA GLU A 43 10.12 -39.64 -28.04
C GLU A 43 10.04 -38.12 -28.22
N ILE A 44 11.07 -37.35 -27.84
CA ILE A 44 11.12 -35.89 -28.05
C ILE A 44 11.10 -35.55 -29.55
N SER A 45 11.78 -36.34 -30.39
CA SER A 45 11.80 -36.11 -31.85
C SER A 45 10.45 -36.37 -32.54
N GLN A 46 9.62 -37.28 -32.01
CA GLN A 46 8.25 -37.51 -32.52
C GLN A 46 7.24 -36.51 -31.94
N LEU A 47 7.49 -35.98 -30.74
CA LEU A 47 6.67 -34.96 -30.07
C LEU A 47 7.02 -33.52 -30.49
N ALA A 48 7.87 -33.26 -31.49
CA ALA A 48 8.27 -31.90 -31.86
C ALA A 48 7.82 -31.46 -33.27
N GLY A 49 7.01 -32.27 -33.97
CA GLY A 49 6.46 -31.93 -35.29
C GLY A 49 5.35 -30.88 -35.24
N ALA A 50 5.03 -30.27 -36.39
CA ALA A 50 3.94 -29.29 -36.51
C ALA A 50 2.57 -29.83 -36.02
N ASP A 51 2.37 -31.16 -36.11
CA ASP A 51 1.17 -31.86 -35.69
C ASP A 51 1.04 -31.94 -34.17
N PHE A 52 2.14 -32.18 -33.46
CA PHE A 52 2.17 -32.10 -32.01
C PHE A 52 1.80 -30.69 -31.55
N TRP A 53 2.47 -29.66 -32.09
CA TRP A 53 2.16 -28.28 -31.74
C TRP A 53 0.74 -27.86 -32.13
N ARG A 54 0.15 -28.47 -33.15
CA ARG A 54 -1.26 -28.28 -33.52
C ARG A 54 -2.19 -28.94 -32.50
N GLN A 55 -1.92 -30.16 -32.06
CA GLN A 55 -2.68 -30.83 -30.98
C GLN A 55 -2.58 -30.05 -29.66
N VAL A 56 -1.38 -29.57 -29.32
CA VAL A 56 -1.15 -28.72 -28.14
C VAL A 56 -1.92 -27.41 -28.24
N ARG A 57 -1.89 -26.72 -29.40
CA ARG A 57 -2.69 -25.50 -29.63
C ARG A 57 -4.20 -25.76 -29.63
N GLN A 58 -4.63 -26.97 -29.98
CA GLN A 58 -6.03 -27.40 -29.95
C GLN A 58 -6.48 -27.85 -28.55
N GLY A 59 -5.60 -27.81 -27.54
CA GLY A 59 -5.94 -28.12 -26.16
C GLY A 59 -6.02 -29.62 -25.85
N GLN A 60 -5.34 -30.48 -26.61
CA GLN A 60 -5.27 -31.90 -26.25
C GLN A 60 -4.48 -32.10 -24.94
N GLU A 61 -5.07 -32.87 -24.03
CA GLU A 61 -4.48 -33.17 -22.73
C GLU A 61 -3.48 -34.34 -22.83
N GLY A 62 -2.32 -34.18 -22.18
CA GLY A 62 -1.30 -35.22 -22.07
C GLY A 62 -1.39 -36.01 -20.76
N TYR A 63 -0.61 -37.09 -20.66
CA TYR A 63 -0.47 -37.84 -19.40
C TYR A 63 0.54 -37.16 -18.46
N THR A 64 0.20 -37.04 -17.18
CA THR A 64 1.09 -36.52 -16.13
C THR A 64 0.78 -37.17 -14.78
N THR A 65 1.80 -37.34 -13.94
CA THR A 65 1.67 -37.88 -12.58
C THR A 65 1.28 -36.83 -11.54
N SER A 66 1.37 -35.54 -11.91
CA SER A 66 0.85 -34.46 -11.07
C SER A 66 -0.67 -34.62 -10.90
N ARG A 67 -1.24 -34.06 -9.84
CA ARG A 67 -2.70 -33.94 -9.65
C ARG A 67 -3.13 -32.50 -9.40
N SER A 68 -2.22 -31.55 -9.60
CA SER A 68 -2.51 -30.12 -9.43
C SER A 68 -3.51 -29.66 -10.49
N PRO A 69 -4.29 -28.60 -10.22
CA PRO A 69 -5.09 -27.95 -11.26
C PRO A 69 -4.25 -27.68 -12.52
N GLU A 70 -4.84 -27.90 -13.69
CA GLU A 70 -4.27 -27.60 -15.02
C GLU A 70 -2.96 -28.36 -15.37
N HIS A 71 -2.65 -29.44 -14.67
CA HIS A 71 -1.46 -30.27 -14.93
C HIS A 71 -1.35 -30.85 -16.35
N GLY A 72 -2.47 -31.08 -17.06
CA GLY A 72 -2.51 -31.53 -18.45
C GLY A 72 -2.41 -30.40 -19.50
N VAL A 73 -2.32 -29.13 -19.07
CA VAL A 73 -2.37 -27.95 -19.95
C VAL A 73 -0.96 -27.42 -20.24
N LEU A 74 -0.49 -27.70 -21.46
CA LEU A 74 0.85 -27.30 -21.94
C LEU A 74 0.93 -25.83 -22.40
N ILE A 75 -0.13 -25.28 -22.99
CA ILE A 75 -0.19 -23.86 -23.39
C ILE A 75 -1.40 -23.19 -22.73
N SER A 76 -1.16 -22.12 -21.98
CA SER A 76 -2.23 -21.26 -21.46
C SER A 76 -2.58 -20.20 -22.51
N THR A 77 -3.72 -20.36 -23.18
CA THR A 77 -4.23 -19.33 -24.10
C THR A 77 -4.67 -18.04 -23.38
N PRO A 78 -5.26 -18.05 -22.17
CA PRO A 78 -5.56 -16.82 -21.43
C PRO A 78 -4.31 -16.06 -20.95
N GLY A 79 -3.19 -16.76 -20.76
CA GLY A 79 -1.95 -16.17 -20.25
C GLY A 79 -1.37 -15.08 -21.16
N GLU A 80 -1.53 -15.22 -22.48
CA GLU A 80 -1.13 -14.16 -23.43
C GLU A 80 -1.96 -12.88 -23.24
N MET A 81 -3.27 -13.02 -23.04
CA MET A 81 -4.15 -11.88 -22.77
C MET A 81 -3.78 -11.19 -21.47
N TRP A 82 -3.52 -11.94 -20.39
CA TRP A 82 -3.02 -11.38 -19.13
C TRP A 82 -1.73 -10.60 -19.32
N PHE A 83 -0.75 -11.17 -20.04
CA PHE A 83 0.53 -10.51 -20.33
C PHE A 83 0.32 -9.20 -21.10
N VAL A 84 -0.50 -9.21 -22.15
CA VAL A 84 -0.82 -8.01 -22.94
C VAL A 84 -1.49 -6.94 -22.07
N LEU A 85 -2.50 -7.30 -21.27
CA LEU A 85 -3.18 -6.38 -20.38
C LEU A 85 -2.22 -5.77 -19.35
N LYS A 86 -1.32 -6.58 -18.78
CA LYS A 86 -0.37 -6.14 -17.77
C LYS A 86 0.73 -5.24 -18.34
N GLU A 87 1.44 -5.71 -19.36
CA GLU A 87 2.66 -5.05 -19.86
C GLU A 87 2.36 -3.97 -20.89
N LYS A 88 1.36 -4.14 -21.77
CA LYS A 88 1.08 -3.16 -22.83
C LYS A 88 0.11 -2.06 -22.39
N TRP A 89 -0.77 -2.35 -21.43
CA TRP A 89 -1.81 -1.41 -21.01
C TRP A 89 -1.62 -0.93 -19.58
N MET A 90 -1.72 -1.83 -18.60
CA MET A 90 -1.84 -1.42 -17.20
C MET A 90 -0.56 -0.83 -16.63
N SER A 91 0.62 -1.39 -16.95
CA SER A 91 1.90 -0.83 -16.47
C SER A 91 2.19 0.55 -17.08
N PRO A 92 2.10 0.77 -18.41
CA PRO A 92 2.25 2.11 -18.97
C PRO A 92 1.20 3.11 -18.46
N ALA A 93 -0.08 2.72 -18.44
CA ALA A 93 -1.15 3.58 -17.91
C ALA A 93 -0.93 3.92 -16.43
N GLY A 94 -0.44 2.97 -15.64
CA GLY A 94 -0.09 3.17 -14.24
C GLY A 94 1.03 4.18 -14.05
N ALA A 95 2.10 4.10 -14.85
CA ALA A 95 3.17 5.09 -14.82
C ALA A 95 2.63 6.49 -15.14
N VAL A 96 1.84 6.63 -16.21
CA VAL A 96 1.20 7.90 -16.59
C VAL A 96 0.29 8.42 -15.49
N ALA A 97 -0.51 7.57 -14.85
CA ALA A 97 -1.40 7.97 -13.77
C ALA A 97 -0.66 8.45 -12.52
N ILE A 98 0.44 7.77 -12.13
CA ILE A 98 1.26 8.15 -10.97
C ILE A 98 1.97 9.48 -11.24
N PHE A 99 2.71 9.58 -12.35
CA PHE A 99 3.40 10.83 -12.70
C PHE A 99 2.41 11.97 -12.95
N GLY A 100 1.29 11.70 -13.61
CA GLY A 100 0.21 12.67 -13.81
C GLY A 100 -0.38 13.16 -12.49
N SER A 101 -0.56 12.28 -11.50
CA SER A 101 -1.03 12.67 -10.17
C SER A 101 -0.02 13.56 -9.44
N ILE A 102 1.28 13.22 -9.51
CA ILE A 102 2.36 14.05 -8.95
C ILE A 102 2.40 15.43 -9.61
N VAL A 103 2.42 15.47 -10.95
CA VAL A 103 2.43 16.73 -11.71
C VAL A 103 1.20 17.56 -11.37
N MET A 104 0.03 16.93 -11.25
CA MET A 104 -1.19 17.64 -10.89
C MET A 104 -1.12 18.27 -9.49
N VAL A 105 -0.63 17.56 -8.46
CA VAL A 105 -0.53 18.15 -7.11
C VAL A 105 0.54 19.25 -7.06
N VAL A 106 1.64 19.11 -7.81
CA VAL A 106 2.67 20.15 -7.94
C VAL A 106 2.10 21.39 -8.62
N MET A 107 1.38 21.21 -9.73
CA MET A 107 0.70 22.31 -10.42
C MET A 107 -0.37 22.95 -9.53
N ALA A 108 -1.14 22.16 -8.77
CA ALA A 108 -2.12 22.68 -7.83
C ALA A 108 -1.45 23.57 -6.78
N TYR A 109 -0.30 23.15 -6.23
CA TYR A 109 0.47 23.97 -5.31
C TYR A 109 0.93 25.28 -5.95
N TRP A 110 1.51 25.22 -7.14
CA TRP A 110 2.05 26.41 -7.82
C TRP A 110 0.97 27.40 -8.26
N LEU A 111 -0.17 26.90 -8.76
CA LEU A 111 -1.24 27.74 -9.28
C LEU A 111 -2.20 28.22 -8.19
N MET A 112 -2.46 27.38 -7.18
CA MET A 112 -3.50 27.65 -6.18
C MET A 112 -2.92 28.04 -4.82
N GLY A 113 -1.71 27.57 -4.48
CA GLY A 113 -1.13 27.72 -3.15
C GLY A 113 -1.84 26.87 -2.08
N PRO A 114 -1.29 26.85 -0.85
CA PRO A 114 -1.95 26.24 0.29
C PRO A 114 -3.22 27.01 0.69
N ILE A 115 -4.18 26.29 1.26
CA ILE A 115 -5.35 26.88 1.92
C ILE A 115 -4.90 27.37 3.29
N MET A 116 -4.75 28.69 3.40
CA MET A 116 -4.40 29.37 4.65
C MET A 116 -5.65 29.66 5.48
N LEU A 117 -5.46 29.80 6.79
CA LEU A 117 -6.54 30.24 7.67
C LEU A 117 -6.97 31.67 7.34
N SER A 118 -8.28 31.91 7.37
CA SER A 118 -8.85 33.26 7.15
C SER A 118 -8.62 34.19 8.34
N GLN A 119 -8.47 33.62 9.54
CA GLN A 119 -8.19 34.35 10.78
C GLN A 119 -6.89 33.89 11.44
N PRO A 120 -6.25 34.75 12.26
CA PRO A 120 -5.12 34.33 13.07
C PRO A 120 -5.47 33.18 14.01
N ARG A 121 -4.46 32.38 14.33
CA ARG A 121 -4.56 31.26 15.27
C ARG A 121 -4.82 31.79 16.67
N THR A 122 -5.78 31.19 17.39
CA THR A 122 -6.10 31.65 18.76
C THR A 122 -5.15 31.08 19.80
N GLY A 123 -4.42 30.00 19.46
CA GLY A 123 -3.59 29.25 20.42
C GLY A 123 -4.40 28.31 21.32
N ARG A 124 -5.73 28.39 21.31
CA ARG A 124 -6.62 27.42 21.97
C ARG A 124 -6.69 26.16 21.12
N LYS A 125 -6.49 25.01 21.75
CA LYS A 125 -6.39 23.72 21.06
C LYS A 125 -7.59 22.83 21.37
N LEU A 126 -8.04 22.09 20.35
CA LEU A 126 -9.10 21.09 20.46
C LEU A 126 -8.53 19.72 20.18
N LYS A 127 -8.81 18.74 21.03
CA LYS A 127 -8.40 17.35 20.80
C LYS A 127 -9.24 16.74 19.67
N ARG A 128 -8.60 16.54 18.51
CA ARG A 128 -9.21 15.90 17.34
C ARG A 128 -9.01 14.39 17.33
N TRP A 129 -7.79 13.92 17.65
CA TRP A 129 -7.41 12.51 17.54
C TRP A 129 -6.77 11.97 18.81
N SER A 130 -7.20 10.79 19.25
CA SER A 130 -6.57 10.10 20.38
C SER A 130 -5.19 9.55 20.00
N ARG A 131 -4.40 9.14 20.99
CA ARG A 131 -3.08 8.50 20.74
C ARG A 131 -3.23 7.23 19.91
N LEU A 132 -4.27 6.44 20.16
CA LEU A 132 -4.54 5.21 19.41
C LEU A 132 -4.98 5.51 17.97
N ASP A 133 -5.73 6.58 17.72
CA ASP A 133 -6.07 7.00 16.35
C ASP A 133 -4.80 7.33 15.56
N ARG A 134 -3.90 8.10 16.16
CA ARG A 134 -2.65 8.49 15.50
C ARG A 134 -1.72 7.30 15.30
N ALA A 135 -1.60 6.42 16.29
CA ALA A 135 -0.83 5.19 16.14
C ALA A 135 -1.36 4.32 15.01
N LEU A 136 -2.69 4.13 14.92
CA LEU A 136 -3.32 3.39 13.83
C LEU A 136 -3.05 4.05 12.47
N HIS A 137 -3.20 5.38 12.39
CA HIS A 137 -2.90 6.15 11.18
C HIS A 137 -1.46 5.96 10.72
N TRP A 138 -0.48 6.21 11.60
CA TRP A 138 0.94 6.15 11.23
C TRP A 138 1.41 4.72 10.94
N SER A 139 0.88 3.72 11.64
CA SER A 139 1.10 2.31 11.29
C SER A 139 0.57 2.00 9.90
N MET A 140 -0.65 2.43 9.56
CA MET A 140 -1.20 2.25 8.22
C MET A 140 -0.38 3.01 7.17
N ALA A 141 -0.06 4.28 7.40
CA ALA A 141 0.66 5.12 6.47
C ALA A 141 2.04 4.54 6.15
N PHE A 142 2.80 4.12 7.16
CA PHE A 142 4.10 3.50 6.96
C PHE A 142 3.98 2.19 6.18
N THR A 143 3.06 1.31 6.60
CA THR A 143 2.81 0.03 5.93
C THR A 143 2.42 0.24 4.46
N PHE A 144 1.51 1.16 4.18
CA PHE A 144 1.07 1.49 2.83
C PHE A 144 2.22 2.05 1.98
N LEU A 145 3.00 3.00 2.50
CA LEU A 145 4.10 3.61 1.76
C LEU A 145 5.19 2.59 1.40
N THR A 146 5.54 1.69 2.32
CA THR A 146 6.57 0.66 2.06
C THR A 146 6.05 -0.46 1.16
N LEU A 147 4.76 -0.80 1.23
CA LEU A 147 4.12 -1.70 0.27
C LEU A 147 4.01 -1.08 -1.12
N ALA A 148 3.64 0.20 -1.22
CA ALA A 148 3.62 0.93 -2.48
C ALA A 148 5.03 0.97 -3.09
N PHE A 149 6.05 1.29 -2.29
CA PHE A 149 7.44 1.29 -2.76
C PHE A 149 7.90 -0.08 -3.24
N SER A 150 7.70 -1.14 -2.46
CA SER A 150 8.07 -2.51 -2.85
C SER A 150 7.26 -3.00 -4.06
N GLY A 151 5.97 -2.69 -4.16
CA GLY A 151 5.15 -3.02 -5.32
C GLY A 151 5.59 -2.29 -6.59
N LEU A 152 5.88 -0.99 -6.49
CA LEU A 152 6.45 -0.21 -7.60
C LEU A 152 7.83 -0.74 -8.02
N MET A 153 8.63 -1.23 -7.08
CA MET A 153 9.90 -1.90 -7.38
C MET A 153 9.68 -3.17 -8.22
N LEU A 154 8.70 -4.00 -7.86
CA LEU A 154 8.39 -5.23 -8.59
C LEU A 154 7.87 -4.96 -10.01
N VAL A 155 7.09 -3.90 -10.20
CA VAL A 155 6.53 -3.55 -11.52
C VAL A 155 7.53 -2.79 -12.39
N TYR A 156 8.13 -1.73 -11.85
CA TYR A 156 8.91 -0.76 -12.63
C TYR A 156 10.40 -0.77 -12.36
N GLY A 157 10.87 -1.50 -11.34
CA GLY A 157 12.29 -1.51 -10.96
C GLY A 157 13.22 -1.90 -12.12
N LYS A 158 12.79 -2.81 -13.00
CA LYS A 158 13.55 -3.21 -14.20
C LYS A 158 13.82 -2.04 -15.15
N HIS A 159 12.98 -1.02 -15.15
CA HIS A 159 13.07 0.13 -16.04
C HIS A 159 13.81 1.32 -15.43
N PHE A 160 13.51 1.65 -14.17
CA PHE A 160 14.06 2.86 -13.55
C PHE A 160 15.26 2.62 -12.67
N LEU A 161 15.43 1.41 -12.11
CA LEU A 161 16.46 1.16 -11.12
C LEU A 161 17.55 0.20 -11.62
N LYS A 162 17.18 -0.86 -12.34
CA LYS A 162 18.13 -1.82 -12.91
C LYS A 162 19.27 -1.18 -13.72
N PRO A 163 19.07 -0.12 -14.54
CA PRO A 163 20.18 0.51 -15.26
C PRO A 163 21.30 1.08 -14.35
N TYR A 164 20.99 1.37 -13.09
CA TYR A 164 21.92 1.96 -12.12
C TYR A 164 22.43 0.95 -11.08
N ILE A 165 21.91 -0.28 -11.07
CA ILE A 165 22.29 -1.33 -10.12
C ILE A 165 23.04 -2.45 -10.86
N PRO A 166 24.23 -2.87 -10.37
CA PRO A 166 24.94 -4.01 -10.94
C PRO A 166 24.08 -5.28 -10.99
N THR A 167 24.21 -6.06 -12.06
CA THR A 167 23.41 -7.28 -12.27
C THR A 167 23.53 -8.27 -11.11
N ASP A 168 24.73 -8.37 -10.52
CA ASP A 168 25.02 -9.24 -9.37
C ASP A 168 24.16 -8.92 -8.14
N TRP A 169 23.75 -7.66 -7.98
CA TRP A 169 22.90 -7.21 -6.86
C TRP A 169 21.40 -7.19 -7.20
N TRP A 170 21.06 -7.13 -8.49
CA TRP A 170 19.67 -6.97 -8.92
C TRP A 170 18.74 -8.08 -8.42
N GLY A 171 19.21 -9.33 -8.47
CA GLY A 171 18.47 -10.49 -7.96
C GLY A 171 18.13 -10.34 -6.47
N MET A 172 19.11 -9.92 -5.66
CA MET A 172 18.90 -9.66 -4.24
C MET A 172 17.88 -8.55 -3.99
N VAL A 173 17.99 -7.43 -4.72
CA VAL A 173 17.08 -6.28 -4.57
C VAL A 173 15.62 -6.68 -4.84
N ILE A 174 15.35 -7.35 -5.96
CA ILE A 174 13.99 -7.79 -6.30
C ILE A 174 13.48 -8.88 -5.36
N TYR A 175 14.35 -9.81 -4.96
CA TYR A 175 13.99 -10.82 -3.98
C TYR A 175 13.60 -10.18 -2.64
N SER A 176 14.39 -9.25 -2.12
CA SER A 176 14.10 -8.52 -0.88
C SER A 176 12.80 -7.71 -0.99
N ALA A 177 12.58 -7.03 -2.11
CA ALA A 177 11.34 -6.30 -2.36
C ALA A 177 10.12 -7.24 -2.33
N LYS A 178 10.21 -8.40 -3.00
CA LYS A 178 9.15 -9.41 -2.99
C LYS A 178 8.89 -9.94 -1.58
N GLN A 179 9.93 -10.37 -0.87
CA GLN A 179 9.76 -10.91 0.48
C GLN A 179 9.14 -9.88 1.41
N TYR A 180 9.65 -8.65 1.41
CA TYR A 180 9.10 -7.56 2.20
C TYR A 180 7.62 -7.34 1.88
N HIS A 181 7.26 -7.27 0.58
CA HIS A 181 5.88 -7.06 0.14
C HIS A 181 4.95 -8.16 0.66
N ASN A 182 5.34 -9.42 0.48
CA ASN A 182 4.56 -10.59 0.88
C ASN A 182 4.37 -10.68 2.40
N TYR A 183 5.38 -10.33 3.21
CA TYR A 183 5.25 -10.38 4.68
C TYR A 183 4.47 -9.18 5.25
N VAL A 184 4.58 -8.01 4.63
CA VAL A 184 3.93 -6.79 5.11
C VAL A 184 2.49 -6.65 4.59
N GLY A 185 2.15 -7.29 3.47
CA GLY A 185 0.79 -7.31 2.91
C GLY A 185 -0.29 -7.80 3.89
N PRO A 186 -0.10 -8.93 4.59
CA PRO A 186 -1.04 -9.38 5.63
C PRO A 186 -1.20 -8.40 6.78
N LEU A 187 -0.13 -7.69 7.18
CA LEU A 187 -0.21 -6.63 8.19
C LEU A 187 -1.10 -5.47 7.72
N PHE A 188 -0.97 -5.05 6.45
CA PHE A 188 -1.85 -4.05 5.86
C PHE A 188 -3.32 -4.45 5.93
N PHE A 189 -3.64 -5.72 5.62
CA PHE A 189 -5.01 -6.21 5.72
C PHE A 189 -5.59 -6.14 7.14
N VAL A 190 -4.80 -6.52 8.15
CA VAL A 190 -5.20 -6.43 9.56
C VAL A 190 -5.43 -4.96 9.97
N LEU A 191 -4.52 -4.05 9.60
CA LEU A 191 -4.69 -2.63 9.87
C LEU A 191 -5.94 -2.05 9.19
N LEU A 192 -6.26 -2.52 7.98
CA LEU A 192 -7.45 -2.09 7.24
C LEU A 192 -8.74 -2.43 7.99
N ILE A 193 -8.82 -3.63 8.57
CA ILE A 193 -9.95 -4.07 9.38
C ILE A 193 -10.09 -3.17 10.64
N PHE A 194 -8.99 -2.88 11.32
CA PHE A 194 -9.03 -1.99 12.49
C PHE A 194 -9.47 -0.57 12.13
N MET A 195 -9.01 -0.04 11.00
CA MET A 195 -9.45 1.26 10.51
C MET A 195 -10.94 1.27 10.18
N LEU A 196 -11.43 0.22 9.49
CA LEU A 196 -12.84 0.04 9.19
C LEU A 196 -13.68 0.10 10.46
N LEU A 197 -13.39 -0.77 11.42
CA LEU A 197 -14.17 -0.89 12.66
C LEU A 197 -14.11 0.37 13.52
N LYS A 198 -12.98 1.08 13.54
CA LYS A 198 -12.79 2.25 14.39
C LYS A 198 -13.41 3.52 13.81
N TRP A 199 -13.31 3.75 12.50
CA TRP A 199 -13.64 5.04 11.90
C TRP A 199 -14.89 5.04 10.99
N TRP A 200 -15.54 3.90 10.75
CA TRP A 200 -16.71 3.83 9.85
C TRP A 200 -17.83 4.83 10.18
N ARG A 201 -18.21 4.97 11.45
CA ARG A 201 -19.31 5.86 11.85
C ARG A 201 -19.02 7.33 11.52
N LYS A 202 -17.77 7.76 11.70
CA LYS A 202 -17.31 9.11 11.37
C LYS A 202 -17.15 9.33 9.87
N SER A 203 -17.22 8.25 9.09
CA SER A 203 -16.95 8.25 7.65
C SER A 203 -18.19 8.03 6.79
N LEU A 204 -19.39 8.04 7.38
CA LEU A 204 -20.64 7.95 6.64
C LEU A 204 -20.94 9.28 5.92
N PHE A 205 -21.28 9.18 4.64
CA PHE A 205 -21.73 10.32 3.86
C PHE A 205 -23.11 10.80 4.33
N ASN A 206 -23.28 12.11 4.34
CA ASN A 206 -24.52 12.80 4.68
C ASN A 206 -24.77 13.96 3.70
N LYS A 207 -25.90 14.66 3.86
CA LYS A 207 -26.30 15.74 2.95
C LYS A 207 -25.31 16.92 2.90
N VAL A 208 -24.59 17.16 3.99
CA VAL A 208 -23.58 18.24 4.08
C VAL A 208 -22.40 17.93 3.17
N ASP A 209 -21.99 16.66 3.07
CA ASP A 209 -20.87 16.26 2.20
C ASP A 209 -21.19 16.50 0.73
N PHE A 210 -22.45 16.32 0.31
CA PHE A 210 -22.85 16.62 -1.07
C PHE A 210 -22.68 18.12 -1.40
N GLN A 211 -23.08 18.99 -0.47
CA GLN A 211 -22.85 20.43 -0.61
C GLN A 211 -21.36 20.78 -0.58
N TRP A 212 -20.58 20.07 0.22
CA TRP A 212 -19.12 20.20 0.26
C TRP A 212 -18.49 19.83 -1.10
N PHE A 213 -18.93 18.75 -1.74
CA PHE A 213 -18.46 18.36 -3.08
C PHE A 213 -18.87 19.34 -4.17
N LEU A 214 -20.10 19.86 -4.14
CA LEU A 214 -20.54 20.90 -5.08
C LEU A 214 -19.68 22.17 -5.02
N LYS A 215 -19.09 22.45 -3.85
CA LYS A 215 -18.15 23.55 -3.62
C LYS A 215 -16.68 23.15 -3.81
N LEU A 216 -16.40 21.92 -4.26
CA LEU A 216 -15.06 21.36 -4.40
C LEU A 216 -14.22 21.48 -3.13
N GLY A 217 -14.87 21.37 -1.97
CA GLY A 217 -14.23 21.56 -0.67
C GLY A 217 -13.68 22.95 -0.41
N GLY A 218 -14.09 23.95 -1.20
CA GLY A 218 -13.54 25.31 -1.12
C GLY A 218 -12.14 25.46 -1.71
N MET A 219 -11.63 24.43 -2.39
CA MET A 219 -10.23 24.36 -2.82
C MET A 219 -10.01 24.93 -4.24
N ALA A 220 -11.05 24.97 -5.07
CA ALA A 220 -10.92 25.30 -6.49
C ALA A 220 -12.11 26.09 -7.06
N GLY A 221 -11.88 26.73 -8.21
CA GLY A 221 -12.90 27.44 -8.99
C GLY A 221 -13.50 28.64 -8.26
N LYS A 222 -14.78 28.91 -8.54
CA LYS A 222 -15.54 30.05 -7.98
C LYS A 222 -15.79 29.98 -6.47
N HIS A 223 -15.46 28.84 -5.86
CA HIS A 223 -15.64 28.59 -4.42
C HIS A 223 -14.29 28.58 -3.67
N LYS A 224 -13.19 28.95 -4.33
CA LYS A 224 -11.87 29.00 -3.69
C LYS A 224 -11.88 29.91 -2.47
N GLY A 225 -11.36 29.42 -1.34
CA GLY A 225 -11.32 30.14 -0.07
C GLY A 225 -12.67 30.21 0.65
N THR A 226 -13.71 29.57 0.11
CA THR A 226 -14.91 29.31 0.91
C THR A 226 -14.63 28.16 1.87
N HIS A 227 -15.35 28.16 2.98
CA HIS A 227 -15.25 27.15 4.02
C HIS A 227 -16.58 26.37 4.05
N PRO A 228 -16.77 25.34 3.19
CA PRO A 228 -18.00 24.57 3.22
C PRO A 228 -18.11 23.82 4.56
N SER A 229 -19.30 23.88 5.16
CA SER A 229 -19.57 23.24 6.44
C SER A 229 -19.20 21.75 6.44
N ALA A 230 -18.70 21.26 7.57
CA ALA A 230 -18.31 19.87 7.74
C ALA A 230 -18.43 19.43 9.20
N GLY A 231 -18.80 18.16 9.40
CA GLY A 231 -18.72 17.49 10.69
C GLY A 231 -17.29 17.10 11.06
N PHE A 232 -17.10 16.09 11.89
CA PHE A 232 -15.76 15.66 12.32
C PHE A 232 -14.84 15.31 11.14
N SER A 233 -15.38 14.58 10.16
CA SER A 233 -14.72 14.34 8.87
C SER A 233 -15.44 15.11 7.77
N ASN A 234 -14.70 15.76 6.89
CA ASN A 234 -15.27 16.41 5.70
C ASN A 234 -15.45 15.40 4.54
N GLY A 235 -16.14 15.82 3.46
CA GLY A 235 -16.44 14.93 2.33
C GLY A 235 -15.19 14.31 1.68
N GLY A 236 -14.09 15.07 1.58
CA GLY A 236 -12.82 14.58 1.05
C GLY A 236 -12.15 13.52 1.94
N GLU A 237 -12.11 13.75 3.26
CA GLU A 237 -11.61 12.78 4.23
C GLU A 237 -12.42 11.47 4.18
N LYS A 238 -13.75 11.56 4.05
CA LYS A 238 -14.64 10.40 3.88
C LYS A 238 -14.38 9.66 2.57
N ALA A 239 -14.17 10.39 1.47
CA ALA A 239 -13.86 9.79 0.18
C ALA A 239 -12.55 9.01 0.20
N ILE A 240 -11.48 9.57 0.79
CA ILE A 240 -10.21 8.85 0.96
C ILE A 240 -10.34 7.66 1.89
N TYR A 241 -11.12 7.77 2.97
CA TYR A 241 -11.41 6.64 3.83
C TYR A 241 -12.05 5.48 3.04
N TRP A 242 -13.10 5.74 2.27
CA TRP A 242 -13.76 4.69 1.49
C TRP A 242 -12.93 4.18 0.32
N LEU A 243 -12.13 5.04 -0.30
CA LEU A 243 -11.14 4.64 -1.30
C LEU A 243 -10.15 3.64 -0.70
N LEU A 244 -9.62 3.91 0.50
CA LEU A 244 -8.76 2.98 1.22
C LEU A 244 -9.48 1.68 1.55
N ILE A 245 -10.68 1.74 2.15
CA ILE A 245 -11.40 0.53 2.55
C ILE A 245 -11.74 -0.35 1.35
N VAL A 246 -12.28 0.21 0.27
CA VAL A 246 -12.73 -0.56 -0.90
C VAL A 246 -11.54 -1.10 -1.68
N PHE A 247 -10.65 -0.23 -2.16
CA PHE A 247 -9.53 -0.66 -3.00
C PHE A 247 -8.44 -1.33 -2.18
N GLY A 248 -8.27 -0.97 -0.91
CA GLY A 248 -7.40 -1.69 0.03
C GLY A 248 -7.90 -3.11 0.28
N SER A 249 -9.23 -3.34 0.36
CA SER A 249 -9.77 -4.69 0.50
C SER A 249 -9.52 -5.51 -0.76
N PHE A 250 -9.76 -4.95 -1.95
CA PHE A 250 -9.46 -5.65 -3.20
C PHE A 250 -7.97 -5.95 -3.34
N ALA A 251 -7.08 -5.00 -3.04
CA ALA A 251 -5.64 -5.23 -3.06
C ALA A 251 -5.23 -6.31 -2.04
N ALA A 252 -5.72 -6.25 -0.80
CA ALA A 252 -5.37 -7.20 0.24
C ALA A 252 -5.87 -8.62 -0.07
N ILE A 253 -7.14 -8.78 -0.46
CA ILE A 253 -7.71 -10.10 -0.78
C ILE A 253 -7.00 -10.71 -1.99
N SER A 254 -6.83 -9.95 -3.07
CA SER A 254 -6.09 -10.43 -4.24
C SER A 254 -4.62 -10.73 -3.92
N GLY A 255 -3.99 -9.95 -3.04
CA GLY A 255 -2.62 -10.21 -2.56
C GLY A 255 -2.51 -11.52 -1.79
N LEU A 256 -3.45 -11.81 -0.89
CA LEU A 256 -3.50 -13.08 -0.17
C LEU A 256 -3.69 -14.28 -1.12
N ILE A 257 -4.51 -14.15 -2.16
CA ILE A 257 -4.65 -15.18 -3.19
C ILE A 257 -3.30 -15.41 -3.90
N LEU A 258 -2.57 -14.34 -4.22
CA LEU A 258 -1.27 -14.43 -4.89
C LEU A 258 -0.17 -15.04 -4.01
N ASP A 259 -0.18 -14.75 -2.71
CA ASP A 259 0.82 -15.24 -1.75
C ASP A 259 0.63 -16.72 -1.40
N PHE A 260 -0.61 -17.20 -1.42
CA PHE A 260 -0.98 -18.54 -0.97
C PHE A 260 -1.65 -19.32 -2.12
N PRO A 261 -0.87 -19.88 -3.07
CA PRO A 261 -1.38 -20.74 -4.15
C PRO A 261 -1.71 -22.16 -3.64
N ILE A 262 -2.43 -22.26 -2.52
CA ILE A 262 -2.74 -23.52 -1.81
C ILE A 262 -4.25 -23.79 -1.71
N PHE A 263 -5.08 -22.90 -2.28
CA PHE A 263 -6.54 -23.01 -2.23
C PHE A 263 -7.13 -23.70 -3.46
N GLY A 264 -6.31 -24.41 -4.24
CA GLY A 264 -6.73 -25.01 -5.51
C GLY A 264 -6.92 -24.00 -6.63
N GLN A 265 -6.31 -22.80 -6.51
CA GLN A 265 -6.38 -21.77 -7.54
C GLN A 265 -5.77 -22.26 -8.86
N THR A 266 -6.44 -21.93 -9.96
CA THR A 266 -5.94 -22.10 -11.33
C THR A 266 -5.01 -20.94 -11.71
N ARG A 267 -4.28 -21.06 -12.83
CA ARG A 267 -3.51 -19.94 -13.41
C ARG A 267 -4.40 -18.73 -13.66
N ARG A 268 -5.64 -18.96 -14.11
CA ARG A 268 -6.60 -17.88 -14.38
C ARG A 268 -6.93 -17.07 -13.13
N ASP A 269 -7.07 -17.72 -11.97
CA ASP A 269 -7.33 -17.06 -10.69
C ASP A 269 -6.15 -16.18 -10.27
N MET A 270 -4.92 -16.68 -10.47
CA MET A 270 -3.68 -15.95 -10.18
C MET A 270 -3.53 -14.74 -11.11
N GLU A 271 -3.79 -14.90 -12.41
CA GLU A 271 -3.77 -13.83 -13.41
C GLU A 271 -4.79 -12.74 -13.09
N LEU A 272 -6.03 -13.11 -12.78
CA LEU A 272 -7.09 -12.16 -12.44
C LEU A 272 -6.78 -11.43 -11.13
N SER A 273 -6.32 -12.16 -10.12
CA SER A 273 -5.92 -11.58 -8.84
C SER A 273 -4.77 -10.59 -9.03
N ASN A 274 -3.80 -10.91 -9.88
CA ASN A 274 -2.72 -9.99 -10.22
C ASN A 274 -3.23 -8.70 -10.87
N LEU A 275 -4.17 -8.80 -11.83
CA LEU A 275 -4.73 -7.62 -12.48
C LEU A 275 -5.54 -6.75 -11.50
N ILE A 276 -6.39 -7.37 -10.68
CA ILE A 276 -7.18 -6.69 -9.64
C ILE A 276 -6.25 -6.00 -8.62
N HIS A 277 -5.20 -6.70 -8.20
CA HIS A 277 -4.22 -6.18 -7.25
C HIS A 277 -3.53 -4.94 -7.81
N MET A 278 -3.00 -5.03 -9.03
CA MET A 278 -2.33 -3.91 -9.69
C MET A 278 -3.24 -2.70 -9.89
N PHE A 279 -4.47 -2.93 -10.37
CA PHE A 279 -5.45 -1.87 -10.58
C PHE A 279 -5.84 -1.18 -9.26
N SER A 280 -6.13 -1.96 -8.22
CA SER A 280 -6.49 -1.43 -6.91
C SER A 280 -5.34 -0.68 -6.25
N ALA A 281 -4.13 -1.24 -6.30
CA ALA A 281 -2.92 -0.59 -5.79
C ALA A 281 -2.64 0.73 -6.52
N LEU A 282 -2.84 0.79 -7.83
CA LEU A 282 -2.68 2.02 -8.61
C LEU A 282 -3.66 3.12 -8.15
N ILE A 283 -4.94 2.78 -7.99
CA ILE A 283 -5.95 3.74 -7.50
C ILE A 283 -5.58 4.25 -6.12
N LEU A 284 -5.14 3.35 -5.22
CA LEU A 284 -4.68 3.74 -3.90
C LEU A 284 -3.48 4.68 -3.98
N ILE A 285 -2.43 4.33 -4.74
CA ILE A 285 -1.23 5.17 -4.86
C ILE A 285 -1.60 6.57 -5.37
N CYS A 286 -2.39 6.66 -6.44
CA CYS A 286 -2.84 7.94 -6.97
C CYS A 286 -3.66 8.72 -5.93
N GLY A 287 -4.67 8.11 -5.30
CA GLY A 287 -5.51 8.75 -4.28
C GLY A 287 -4.71 9.25 -3.07
N PHE A 288 -3.74 8.46 -2.60
CA PHE A 288 -2.92 8.80 -1.45
C PHE A 288 -1.86 9.86 -1.75
N ILE A 289 -1.43 10.05 -3.01
CA ILE A 289 -0.65 11.22 -3.40
C ILE A 289 -1.41 12.51 -3.08
N PHE A 290 -2.72 12.59 -3.40
CA PHE A 290 -3.54 13.76 -3.02
C PHE A 290 -3.72 13.90 -1.52
N HIS A 291 -3.96 12.78 -0.82
CA HIS A 291 -4.10 12.79 0.63
C HIS A 291 -2.85 13.34 1.33
N ILE A 292 -1.67 12.86 0.93
CA ILE A 292 -0.38 13.32 1.44
C ILE A 292 -0.17 14.80 1.10
N TYR A 293 -0.47 15.20 -0.13
CA TYR A 293 -0.38 16.60 -0.56
C TYR A 293 -1.24 17.52 0.32
N ILE A 294 -2.53 17.24 0.47
CA ILE A 294 -3.45 18.08 1.27
C ILE A 294 -3.00 18.12 2.73
N GLY A 295 -2.61 16.96 3.30
CA GLY A 295 -2.23 16.85 4.70
C GLY A 295 -0.90 17.53 5.06
N LEU A 296 0.06 17.58 4.15
CA LEU A 296 1.39 18.15 4.39
C LEU A 296 1.53 19.60 3.91
N PHE A 297 1.02 19.89 2.71
CA PHE A 297 1.32 21.12 1.99
C PHE A 297 0.08 21.91 1.58
N GLY A 298 -1.05 21.24 1.35
CA GLY A 298 -2.24 21.85 0.76
C GLY A 298 -3.14 22.59 1.75
N MET A 299 -3.03 22.31 3.05
CA MET A 299 -3.90 22.91 4.07
C MET A 299 -3.12 23.25 5.33
N GLU A 300 -3.17 24.52 5.74
CA GLU A 300 -2.53 24.99 6.97
C GLU A 300 -3.10 24.26 8.19
N GLY A 301 -2.24 23.83 9.12
CA GLY A 301 -2.64 23.25 10.40
C GLY A 301 -3.18 21.81 10.36
N ALA A 302 -3.37 21.21 9.17
CA ALA A 302 -3.89 19.85 9.05
C ALA A 302 -2.96 18.79 9.67
N LEU A 303 -1.64 18.90 9.43
CA LEU A 303 -0.63 17.96 9.93
C LEU A 303 -0.60 17.87 11.46
N GLU A 304 -0.82 18.98 12.17
CA GLU A 304 -0.77 19.03 13.64
C GLU A 304 -1.77 18.06 14.28
N GLY A 305 -2.93 17.86 13.64
CA GLY A 305 -3.94 16.91 14.09
C GLY A 305 -3.39 15.48 14.15
N MET A 306 -2.57 15.07 13.17
CA MET A 306 -2.00 13.71 13.12
C MET A 306 -0.69 13.55 13.87
N VAL A 307 0.04 14.63 14.13
CA VAL A 307 1.27 14.59 14.93
C VAL A 307 0.94 14.68 16.43
N THR A 308 0.21 15.73 16.83
CA THR A 308 -0.05 16.05 18.24
C THR A 308 -1.38 15.47 18.74
N GLY A 309 -2.35 15.30 17.84
CA GLY A 309 -3.74 14.96 18.19
C GLY A 309 -4.64 16.15 18.42
N LYS A 310 -4.10 17.37 18.34
CA LYS A 310 -4.81 18.61 18.61
C LYS A 310 -4.76 19.52 17.39
N VAL A 311 -5.80 20.33 17.22
CA VAL A 311 -5.93 21.36 16.16
C VAL A 311 -6.26 22.70 16.78
N ASP A 312 -5.96 23.79 16.09
CA ASP A 312 -6.32 25.15 16.54
C ASP A 312 -7.83 25.40 16.43
N GLU A 313 -8.35 26.22 17.33
CA GLU A 313 -9.76 26.64 17.32
C GLU A 313 -10.18 27.30 16.00
N THR A 314 -9.34 28.17 15.43
CA THR A 314 -9.64 28.83 14.15
C THR A 314 -9.75 27.81 13.04
N TRP A 315 -8.82 26.85 13.00
CA TRP A 315 -8.85 25.77 12.02
C TRP A 315 -10.12 24.92 12.14
N ALA A 316 -10.55 24.59 13.36
CA ALA A 316 -11.76 23.84 13.60
C ALA A 316 -13.02 24.59 13.13
N LYS A 317 -13.10 25.90 13.39
CA LYS A 317 -14.22 26.76 12.92
C LYS A 317 -14.31 26.81 11.39
N GLU A 318 -13.18 26.91 10.72
CA GLU A 318 -13.14 27.07 9.26
C GLU A 318 -13.32 25.75 8.51
N HIS A 319 -12.74 24.66 8.99
CA HIS A 319 -12.72 23.41 8.23
C HIS A 319 -13.76 22.40 8.70
N HIS A 320 -14.27 22.57 9.93
CA HIS A 320 -15.12 21.60 10.62
C HIS A 320 -16.10 22.28 11.59
N ASP A 321 -16.79 23.32 11.11
CA ASP A 321 -17.72 24.18 11.86
C ASP A 321 -18.74 23.40 12.71
N LEU A 322 -19.40 22.39 12.11
CA LEU A 322 -20.41 21.59 12.81
C LEU A 322 -19.78 20.80 13.97
N TRP A 323 -18.59 20.25 13.77
CA TRP A 323 -17.87 19.56 14.84
C TRP A 323 -17.36 20.54 15.91
N TYR A 324 -16.92 21.73 15.51
CA TYR A 324 -16.50 22.76 16.45
C TYR A 324 -17.65 23.13 17.41
N GLU A 325 -18.86 23.38 16.90
CA GLU A 325 -20.01 23.71 17.74
C GLU A 325 -20.38 22.56 18.70
N GLU A 326 -20.25 21.30 18.27
CA GLU A 326 -20.42 20.13 19.15
C GLU A 326 -19.38 20.10 20.29
N VAL A 327 -18.10 20.34 20.00
CA VAL A 327 -17.02 20.34 21.00
C VAL A 327 -17.19 21.51 21.98
N LYS A 328 -17.57 22.68 21.45
CA LYS A 328 -17.86 23.88 22.24
C LYS A 328 -19.03 23.64 23.19
N ALA A 329 -20.10 23.01 22.73
CA ALA A 329 -21.25 22.64 23.56
C ALA A 329 -20.88 21.64 24.68
N ARG A 330 -19.86 20.81 24.46
CA ARG A 330 -19.31 19.89 25.49
C ARG A 330 -18.29 20.53 26.44
N GLY A 331 -17.85 21.77 26.19
CA GLY A 331 -16.83 22.44 27.00
C GLY A 331 -15.42 21.87 26.87
N GLU A 332 -15.11 21.19 25.76
CA GLU A 332 -13.87 20.43 25.53
C GLU A 332 -12.74 21.26 24.87
N ILE A 333 -12.79 22.59 24.94
CA ILE A 333 -11.79 23.48 24.34
C ILE A 333 -10.73 23.85 25.38
N GLU A 334 -9.48 23.45 25.14
CA GLU A 334 -8.38 23.75 26.04
C GLU A 334 -8.04 25.25 26.03
N ALA A 335 -7.60 25.77 27.18
CA ALA A 335 -7.11 27.14 27.30
C ALA A 335 -5.84 27.33 26.45
N ALA A 336 -5.60 28.57 25.98
CA ALA A 336 -4.39 28.89 25.25
C ALA A 336 -3.18 28.66 26.18
N THR A 337 -2.22 27.84 25.75
CA THR A 337 -0.96 27.67 26.49
C THR A 337 -0.23 29.01 26.52
N SER A 338 0.20 29.44 27.72
CA SER A 338 0.98 30.67 27.85
C SER A 338 2.36 30.47 27.21
N LYS A 339 2.95 31.53 26.63
CA LYS A 339 4.32 31.48 26.07
C LYS A 339 5.38 30.93 27.05
N THR A 340 5.09 31.01 28.35
CA THR A 340 5.91 30.48 29.45
C THR A 340 5.90 28.94 29.55
N ASP A 341 4.82 28.28 29.13
CA ASP A 341 4.68 26.82 29.25
C ASP A 341 5.36 26.07 28.10
N GLU A 342 5.35 26.63 26.88
CA GLU A 342 6.09 26.09 25.73
C GLU A 342 7.62 26.11 25.91
N MET A 343 8.14 27.01 26.77
CA MET A 343 9.56 27.05 27.10
C MET A 343 9.93 25.99 28.15
N LYS A 344 8.99 25.66 29.05
CA LYS A 344 9.17 24.58 30.04
C LYS A 344 9.09 23.19 29.42
N GLU A 345 8.18 22.95 28.47
CA GLU A 345 8.12 21.65 27.76
C GLU A 345 9.37 21.38 26.91
N ARG A 346 9.98 22.41 26.31
CA ARG A 346 11.27 22.28 25.61
C ARG A 346 12.46 22.02 26.52
N HIS A 347 12.41 22.48 27.78
CA HIS A 347 13.46 22.25 28.77
C HIS A 347 13.25 21.01 29.64
N HIS A 348 12.11 20.32 29.53
CA HIS A 348 11.80 19.12 30.30
C HIS A 348 11.81 17.83 29.45
N ASP A 349 12.42 17.86 28.25
CA ASP A 349 12.81 16.61 27.57
C ASP A 349 14.07 16.05 28.27
N PRO A 350 14.01 14.89 28.94
CA PRO A 350 15.18 14.27 29.57
C PRO A 350 16.15 13.65 28.54
N ARG A 351 15.94 13.87 27.24
CA ARG A 351 16.75 13.31 26.14
C ARG A 351 17.46 14.39 25.28
N GLN A 352 17.84 15.50 25.90
CA GLN A 352 18.95 16.33 25.42
C GLN A 352 20.10 16.35 26.40
#